data_AF-A0A9X1I8Y0-F1
#
_entry.id   AF-A0A9X1I8Y0-F1
#
_cell.length_a   1.000
_cell.length_b   1.000
_cell.length_c   1.000
_cell.angle_alpha   90.00
_cell.angle_beta   90.00
_cell.angle_gamma   90.00
#
_symmetry.space_group_name_H-M   'P 1'
#
loop_
_entity.id
_entity.type
_entity.pdbx_description
1 polymer ?
#
loop_
_entity_poly.entity_id
_entity_poly.type
_entity_poly.pdbx_seq_one_letter_code
_entity_poly.pdbx_strand_id
1 'polypeptide(L)'
;MKKPLTEQELHNLAMNHVGKDLEQRGFEFVAVNSKLKKHPQFVCIDKNSQYYFVIVRAVILPENPNNYNVVWMETFKKHARENNAKVLYAGVGLGSKDDAKTPIYLDEEYLLQYSGIQVLETNLN
;
A
#
# COMPACT_ATOMS: atom_id res chain seq x y z
N MET A 1 27.40 -8.07 10.04
CA MET A 1 27.32 -7.12 8.90
C MET A 1 25.88 -6.68 8.77
N LYS A 2 25.62 -5.39 8.56
CA LYS A 2 24.27 -4.88 8.33
C LYS A 2 23.77 -5.37 6.95
N LYS A 3 22.54 -5.88 6.87
CA LYS A 3 21.93 -6.36 5.62
C LYS A 3 20.94 -5.32 5.09
N PRO A 4 21.20 -4.66 3.95
CA PRO A 4 20.26 -3.72 3.37
C PRO A 4 18.99 -4.46 2.90
N LEU A 5 17.83 -3.83 3.09
CA LEU A 5 16.56 -4.35 2.62
C LEU A 5 16.47 -4.26 1.10
N THR A 6 16.00 -5.34 0.48
CA THR A 6 15.65 -5.40 -0.93
C THR A 6 14.34 -4.65 -1.21
N GLU A 7 14.08 -4.35 -2.48
CA GLU A 7 12.80 -3.74 -2.91
C GLU A 7 11.59 -4.56 -2.44
N GLN A 8 11.67 -5.88 -2.50
CA GLN A 8 10.61 -6.78 -2.03
C GLN A 8 10.44 -6.72 -0.50
N GLU A 9 11.53 -6.66 0.27
CA GLU A 9 11.47 -6.54 1.73
C GLU A 9 10.90 -5.17 2.15
N LEU A 10 11.26 -4.09 1.45
CA LEU A 10 10.68 -2.76 1.64
C LEU A 10 9.18 -2.74 1.32
N HIS A 11 8.77 -3.39 0.23
CA HIS A 11 7.37 -3.53 -0.12
C HIS A 11 6.60 -4.33 0.93
N ASN A 12 7.16 -5.44 1.42
CA ASN A 12 6.58 -6.22 2.50
C ASN A 12 6.46 -5.39 3.80
N LEU A 13 7.47 -4.56 4.11
CA LEU A 13 7.44 -3.68 5.27
C LEU A 13 6.28 -2.68 5.18
N ALA A 14 6.10 -2.05 4.02
CA ALA A 14 4.96 -1.18 3.77
C ALA A 14 3.62 -1.93 3.89
N MET A 15 3.51 -3.11 3.28
CA MET A 15 2.30 -3.94 3.37
C MET A 15 1.96 -4.32 4.80
N ASN A 16 2.95 -4.60 5.65
CA ASN A 16 2.71 -4.93 7.07
C ASN A 16 2.07 -3.76 7.82
N HIS A 17 2.51 -2.52 7.57
CA HIS A 17 1.87 -1.33 8.17
C HIS A 17 0.44 -1.14 7.70
N VAL A 18 0.21 -1.28 6.39
CA VAL A 18 -1.14 -1.13 5.82
C VAL A 18 -2.07 -2.25 6.27
N GLY A 19 -1.56 -3.49 6.34
CA GLY A 19 -2.30 -4.64 6.86
C GLY A 19 -2.77 -4.40 8.28
N LYS A 20 -1.90 -3.90 9.17
CA LYS A 20 -2.28 -3.55 10.54
C LYS A 20 -3.32 -2.42 10.60
N ASP A 21 -3.22 -1.40 9.76
CA ASP A 21 -4.25 -0.33 9.69
C ASP A 21 -5.61 -0.89 9.22
N LEU A 22 -5.61 -1.79 8.23
CA LEU A 22 -6.82 -2.49 7.78
C LEU A 22 -7.45 -3.34 8.91
N GLU A 23 -6.64 -4.14 9.62
CA GLU A 23 -7.10 -4.95 10.75
C GLU A 23 -7.73 -4.09 11.85
N GLN A 24 -7.06 -3.00 12.23
CA GLN A 24 -7.54 -2.07 13.26
C GLN A 24 -8.87 -1.39 12.88
N ARG A 25 -9.11 -1.20 11.58
CA ARG A 25 -10.37 -0.67 11.04
C ARG A 25 -11.47 -1.73 10.90
N GLY A 26 -11.17 -3.00 11.18
CA GLY A 26 -12.13 -4.10 11.15
C GLY A 26 -12.37 -4.67 9.75
N PHE A 27 -11.41 -4.54 8.84
CA PHE A 27 -11.44 -5.25 7.55
C PHE A 27 -11.03 -6.70 7.71
N GLU A 28 -11.72 -7.61 7.00
CA GLU A 28 -11.35 -9.02 6.91
C GLU A 28 -10.61 -9.29 5.59
N PHE A 29 -9.50 -10.03 5.64
CA PHE A 29 -8.68 -10.32 4.45
C PHE A 29 -9.19 -11.53 3.69
N VAL A 30 -9.50 -11.33 2.41
CA VAL A 30 -9.89 -12.38 1.47
C VAL A 30 -8.68 -12.92 0.71
N ALA A 31 -7.79 -12.02 0.28
CA ALA A 31 -6.58 -12.39 -0.45
C ALA A 31 -5.44 -11.40 -0.18
N VAL A 32 -4.21 -11.90 -0.21
CA VAL A 32 -2.98 -11.12 -0.05
C VAL A 32 -2.02 -11.48 -1.19
N ASN A 33 -1.43 -10.47 -1.83
CA ASN A 33 -0.42 -10.65 -2.85
C ASN A 33 0.69 -9.61 -2.71
N SER A 34 1.86 -10.06 -2.27
CA SER A 34 3.02 -9.20 -2.05
C SER A 34 3.94 -9.06 -3.26
N LYS A 35 3.63 -9.70 -4.39
CA LYS A 35 4.51 -9.64 -5.57
C LYS A 35 4.55 -8.21 -6.11
N LEU A 36 5.76 -7.69 -6.29
CA LEU A 36 5.98 -6.39 -6.92
C LEU A 36 5.25 -6.30 -8.28
N LYS A 37 4.73 -5.10 -8.57
CA LYS A 37 3.99 -4.77 -9.81
C LYS A 37 2.70 -5.58 -10.04
N LYS A 38 2.23 -6.35 -9.04
CA LYS A 38 0.91 -6.98 -9.07
C LYS A 38 -0.03 -6.23 -8.15
N HIS A 39 -1.23 -5.91 -8.65
CA HIS A 39 -2.27 -5.24 -7.88
C HIS A 39 -3.59 -6.01 -8.02
N PRO A 40 -4.47 -5.97 -7.02
CA PRO A 40 -4.28 -5.38 -5.69
C PRO A 40 -3.30 -6.15 -4.78
N GLN A 41 -2.79 -5.48 -3.74
CA GLN A 41 -1.97 -6.10 -2.68
C GLN A 41 -2.84 -6.83 -1.66
N PHE A 42 -4.01 -6.25 -1.33
CA PHE A 42 -5.01 -6.88 -0.49
C PHE A 42 -6.37 -6.84 -1.16
N VAL A 43 -7.11 -7.93 -1.00
CA VAL A 43 -8.56 -7.94 -1.18
C VAL A 43 -9.16 -8.11 0.20
N CYS A 44 -9.98 -7.17 0.62
CA CYS A 44 -10.60 -7.16 1.93
C CYS A 44 -12.11 -7.00 1.82
N ILE A 45 -12.85 -7.38 2.86
CA ILE A 45 -14.27 -7.08 3.03
C ILE A 45 -14.50 -6.30 4.32
N ASP A 46 -15.51 -5.43 4.32
CA ASP A 46 -16.02 -4.84 5.56
C ASP A 46 -17.17 -5.67 6.15
N LYS A 47 -17.64 -5.26 7.33
CA LYS A 47 -18.80 -5.85 8.02
C LYS A 47 -20.12 -5.83 7.23
N ASN A 48 -20.20 -5.07 6.15
CA ASN A 48 -21.37 -4.98 5.26
C ASN A 48 -21.18 -5.81 3.99
N SER A 49 -20.16 -6.68 3.94
CA SER A 49 -19.80 -7.48 2.76
C SER A 49 -19.40 -6.65 1.53
N GLN A 50 -18.97 -5.40 1.72
CA GLN A 50 -18.39 -4.60 0.64
C GLN A 50 -16.97 -5.05 0.38
N TYR A 51 -16.65 -5.43 -0.86
CA TYR A 51 -15.28 -5.73 -1.28
C TYR A 51 -14.44 -4.47 -1.47
N TYR A 52 -13.19 -4.55 -1.07
CA TYR A 52 -12.19 -3.51 -1.23
C TYR A 52 -10.92 -4.08 -1.87
N PHE A 53 -10.47 -3.45 -2.94
CA PHE A 53 -9.17 -3.68 -3.55
C PHE A 53 -8.20 -2.63 -3.03
N VAL A 54 -7.19 -3.08 -2.27
CA VAL A 54 -6.21 -2.21 -1.65
C VAL A 54 -4.93 -2.20 -2.46
N ILE A 55 -4.51 -1.01 -2.87
CA ILE A 55 -3.22 -0.76 -3.50
C ILE A 55 -2.27 -0.24 -2.43
N VAL A 56 -1.13 -0.91 -2.28
CA VAL A 56 -0.02 -0.44 -1.43
C VAL A 56 1.12 0.03 -2.31
N ARG A 57 1.51 1.30 -2.16
CA ARG A 57 2.69 1.86 -2.81
C ARG A 57 3.77 2.11 -1.77
N ALA A 58 4.88 1.40 -1.86
CA ALA A 58 6.08 1.65 -1.08
C ALA A 58 7.03 2.54 -1.90
N VAL A 59 7.54 3.62 -1.32
CA VAL A 59 8.56 4.49 -1.93
C VAL A 59 9.66 4.79 -0.93
N ILE A 60 10.84 5.17 -1.41
CA ILE A 60 11.94 5.67 -0.58
C ILE A 60 11.87 7.20 -0.50
N LEU A 61 11.92 7.76 0.71
CA LEU A 61 11.93 9.20 0.91
C LEU A 61 13.15 9.84 0.23
N PRO A 62 13.02 11.03 -0.39
CA PRO A 62 11.88 11.95 -0.33
C PRO A 62 10.85 11.76 -1.47
N GLU A 63 10.79 10.61 -2.15
CA GLU A 63 9.75 10.37 -3.16
C GLU A 63 8.36 10.47 -2.52
N ASN A 64 7.42 11.10 -3.23
CA ASN A 64 6.05 11.25 -2.74
C ASN A 64 5.24 9.95 -2.96
N PRO A 65 4.82 9.25 -1.89
CA PRO A 65 4.07 8.00 -2.00
C PRO A 65 2.65 8.17 -2.54
N ASN A 66 2.15 9.40 -2.69
CA ASN A 66 0.81 9.68 -3.22
C ASN A 66 0.81 9.92 -4.74
N ASN A 67 1.96 9.92 -5.39
CA ASN A 67 2.02 10.10 -6.83
C ASN A 67 1.74 8.76 -7.55
N TYR A 68 0.66 8.65 -8.32
CA TYR A 68 0.35 7.47 -9.13
C TYR A 68 -0.14 7.86 -10.53
N ASN A 69 0.02 6.96 -11.49
CA ASN A 69 -0.45 7.20 -12.85
C ASN A 69 -1.98 7.22 -12.88
N VAL A 70 -2.56 8.38 -13.18
CA VAL A 70 -4.01 8.61 -13.18
C VAL A 70 -4.73 7.72 -14.20
N VAL A 71 -4.17 7.54 -15.39
CA VAL A 71 -4.77 6.70 -16.46
C VAL A 71 -4.84 5.24 -16.02
N TRP A 72 -3.77 4.73 -15.41
CA TRP A 72 -3.75 3.38 -14.86
C TRP A 72 -4.72 3.24 -13.69
N MET A 73 -4.79 4.24 -12.80
CA MET A 73 -5.70 4.23 -11.66
C MET A 73 -7.17 4.22 -12.10
N GLU A 74 -7.54 4.99 -13.13
CA GLU A 74 -8.90 4.96 -13.67
C GLU A 74 -9.25 3.60 -14.29
N THR A 75 -8.29 2.97 -14.97
CA THR A 75 -8.46 1.59 -15.46
C THR A 75 -8.67 0.60 -14.30
N PHE A 76 -7.90 0.74 -13.22
CA PHE A 76 -8.03 -0.09 -12.04
C PHE A 76 -9.36 0.11 -11.31
N LYS A 77 -9.79 1.37 -11.13
CA LYS A 77 -11.11 1.70 -10.58
C LYS A 77 -12.24 1.10 -11.41
N LYS A 78 -12.13 1.14 -12.74
CA LYS A 78 -13.11 0.49 -13.63
C LYS A 78 -13.20 -1.01 -13.36
N HIS A 79 -12.06 -1.69 -13.30
CA HIS A 79 -12.03 -3.12 -12.97
C HIS A 79 -12.63 -3.42 -11.59
N ALA A 80 -12.35 -2.60 -10.57
CA ALA A 80 -12.95 -2.74 -9.25
C ALA A 80 -14.48 -2.57 -9.30
N ARG A 81 -14.99 -1.55 -10.00
CA ARG A 81 -16.44 -1.33 -10.18
C ARG A 81 -17.13 -2.51 -10.85
N GLU A 82 -16.53 -3.06 -11.91
CA GLU A 82 -17.05 -4.25 -12.62
C GLU A 82 -17.16 -5.48 -11.69
N ASN A 83 -16.38 -5.51 -10.61
CA ASN A 83 -16.40 -6.54 -9.58
C ASN A 83 -17.15 -6.10 -8.30
N ASN A 84 -17.93 -5.02 -8.34
CA ASN A 84 -18.62 -4.42 -7.18
C ASN A 84 -17.69 -4.12 -5.98
N ALA A 85 -16.41 -3.83 -6.25
CA ALA A 85 -15.40 -3.50 -5.27
C ALA A 85 -15.07 -2.00 -5.26
N LYS A 86 -14.71 -1.48 -4.09
CA LYS A 86 -14.16 -0.12 -3.91
C LYS A 86 -12.64 -0.17 -3.92
N VAL A 87 -11.99 0.95 -4.24
CA VAL A 87 -10.52 1.04 -4.26
C VAL A 87 -10.04 1.81 -3.05
N LEU A 88 -9.09 1.20 -2.33
CA LEU A 88 -8.34 1.83 -1.26
C LEU A 88 -6.89 2.01 -1.70
N TYR A 89 -6.32 3.17 -1.38
CA TYR A 89 -4.94 3.49 -1.69
C TYR A 89 -4.17 3.79 -0.41
N ALA A 90 -3.01 3.17 -0.27
CA ALA A 90 -2.11 3.37 0.84
C ALA A 90 -0.69 3.64 0.34
N GLY A 91 -0.32 4.91 0.35
CA GLY A 91 1.05 5.36 0.07
C GLY A 91 1.91 5.32 1.33
N VAL A 92 3.01 4.59 1.29
CA VAL A 92 3.96 4.43 2.39
C VAL A 92 5.35 4.88 1.95
N GLY A 93 5.85 5.95 2.57
CA GLY A 93 7.23 6.40 2.44
C GLY A 93 8.10 5.75 3.51
N LEU A 94 9.22 5.15 3.10
CA LEU A 94 10.23 4.57 3.97
C LEU A 94 11.55 5.31 3.79
N GLY A 95 12.30 5.54 4.86
CA GLY A 95 13.62 6.16 4.76
C GLY A 95 14.56 5.67 5.85
N SER A 96 15.87 5.77 5.63
CA SER A 96 16.84 5.57 6.72
C SER A 96 16.77 6.73 7.71
N LYS A 97 17.03 6.45 9.00
CA LYS A 97 17.08 7.48 10.04
C LYS A 97 18.30 8.38 9.95
N ASP A 98 19.42 7.83 9.49
CA ASP A 98 20.71 8.52 9.52
C ASP A 98 20.88 9.49 8.35
N ASP A 99 20.58 9.04 7.14
CA ASP A 99 20.71 9.84 5.91
C ASP A 99 19.79 9.29 4.81
N ALA A 100 19.15 10.19 4.04
CA ALA A 100 18.23 9.82 2.96
C ALA A 100 18.86 8.96 1.85
N LYS A 101 20.19 8.95 1.72
CA LYS A 101 20.93 8.16 0.74
C LYS A 101 21.38 6.81 1.26
N THR A 102 21.21 6.53 2.56
CA THR A 102 21.58 5.24 3.13
C THR A 102 20.45 4.21 2.98
N PRO A 103 20.77 2.94 2.68
CA PRO A 103 19.78 1.88 2.67
C PRO A 103 19.13 1.70 4.04
N ILE A 104 17.89 1.21 4.04
CA ILE A 104 17.27 0.72 5.27
C ILE A 104 17.84 -0.68 5.54
N TYR A 105 18.24 -0.94 6.78
CA TYR A 105 18.81 -2.22 7.17
C TYR A 105 17.80 -3.09 7.93
N LEU A 106 17.94 -4.40 7.79
CA LEU A 106 17.15 -5.37 8.55
C LEU A 106 17.38 -5.18 10.05
N ASP A 107 16.30 -5.24 10.84
CA ASP A 107 16.28 -5.07 12.30
C ASP A 107 16.80 -3.71 12.81
N GLU A 108 16.88 -2.71 11.93
CA GLU A 108 17.22 -1.33 12.29
C GLU A 108 16.00 -0.41 12.21
N GLU A 109 16.05 0.69 12.96
CA GLU A 109 14.99 1.69 12.92
C GLU A 109 15.00 2.46 11.59
N TYR A 110 13.82 2.87 11.14
CA TYR A 110 13.62 3.61 9.90
C TYR A 110 12.59 4.73 10.08
N LEU A 111 12.60 5.68 9.16
CA LEU A 111 11.57 6.71 9.03
C LEU A 111 10.36 6.13 8.29
N LEU A 112 9.18 6.40 8.81
CA LEU A 112 7.90 6.01 8.23
C LEU A 112 7.06 7.26 7.96
N GLN A 113 6.73 7.50 6.69
CA GLN A 113 5.74 8.48 6.28
C GLN A 113 4.50 7.75 5.77
N TYR A 114 3.47 7.69 6.60
CA TYR A 114 2.21 7.05 6.26
C TYR A 114 1.03 7.90 6.72
N SER A 115 0.20 8.36 5.78
CA SER A 115 -0.96 9.21 6.05
C SER A 115 -2.26 8.41 6.27
N GLY A 116 -2.17 7.08 6.38
CA GLY A 116 -3.32 6.20 6.47
C GLY A 116 -3.91 5.83 5.11
N ILE A 117 -4.91 4.95 5.15
CA ILE A 117 -5.63 4.49 3.97
C ILE A 117 -6.57 5.57 3.44
N GLN A 118 -6.48 5.85 2.14
CA GLN A 118 -7.34 6.76 1.41
C GLN A 118 -8.38 5.98 0.60
N VAL A 119 -9.64 6.39 0.68
CA VAL A 119 -10.69 5.86 -0.19
C VAL A 119 -10.62 6.60 -1.51
N LEU A 120 -10.38 5.89 -2.61
CA LEU A 120 -10.47 6.49 -3.93
C LEU A 120 -11.89 6.36 -4.43
N GLU A 121 -12.58 7.49 -4.58
CA GLU A 121 -13.94 7.48 -5.12
C GLU A 121 -13.95 6.85 -6.51
N THR A 122 -14.87 5.90 -6.66
CA THR A 122 -15.13 5.21 -7.91
C THR A 122 -16.32 5.82 -8.65
N ASN A 123 -16.96 6.85 -8.13
CA ASN A 123 -18.12 7.45 -8.79
C ASN A 123 -17.66 8.29 -9.99
N LEU A 124 -18.30 8.07 -11.14
CA LEU A 124 -18.28 9.00 -12.26
C LEU A 124 -19.41 9.99 -11.99
N ASN A 125 -19.12 11.30 -11.97
CA ASN A 125 -20.16 12.31 -12.13
C ASN A 125 -20.78 12.21 -13.52
#